data_AF-A0A132NEB1-F1
#
_entry.id   AF-A0A132NEB1-F1
#
_cell.length_a   1.000
_cell.length_b   1.000
_cell.length_c   1.000
_cell.angle_alpha   90.00
_cell.angle_beta   90.00
_cell.angle_gamma   90.00
#
_symmetry.space_group_name_H-M   'P 1'
#
loop_
_entity.id
_entity.type
_entity.pdbx_description
1 polymer ?
#
loop_
_entity_poly.entity_id
_entity_poly.type
_entity_poly.pdbx_seq_one_letter_code
_entity_poly.pdbx_strand_id
1 'polypeptide(L)'
;WWLWWPKKGRGFCQRCGKERSLTRYSNRWGKPYRYLCARCRKQELADDEAYLNQVTGVVREPGESAESLFMRRLQALLAQAAGTQPVQGEPVVKEPDEAEWSGHVERLEELLRSLAWAGWELPEAYDSEFDPEHGPLLFTTLWRTGAAIDVEYDPAAGELRLLPCEDITGEWDEAFSMLDETIGVTLDGDVERDAETVAERAGELGLLDATRIRVAEGSGVDTAELLAEKYAEWIFQPAQQYREIPMEDLLTELNADEVLAPYLRFVVFLTDFGVLPDLVPDAVALGIAAWCWRNNTAVEAWHLPSDVLMARVNIAATRAVMPHVDPVEGVDWDAVEAALTDPAWTLPTGAVVSELFGEGWPEVRRTVAEQVRAWKRIDEELVGPEATLRLLTIGGSTGYTRHWWGQGRWTAICRRIVTDAVQAGIPLPQPYDSRGPEALVKDLADPDLLDDHVLEWLIDMPDAGVGGPRGLRLHKEATTPPVRTVCFYSD
;
A
#
# COMPACT_ATOMS: atom_id res chain seq x y z
N TRP A 1 -5.94 26.31 -29.08
CA TRP A 1 -4.58 26.10 -29.65
C TRP A 1 -3.61 25.50 -28.63
N TRP A 2 -3.78 25.73 -27.31
CA TRP A 2 -3.03 25.06 -26.21
C TRP A 2 -3.38 23.58 -25.97
N LEU A 3 -4.49 23.07 -26.53
CA LEU A 3 -4.92 21.66 -26.47
C LEU A 3 -4.05 20.68 -27.30
N TRP A 4 -3.14 21.19 -28.13
CA TRP A 4 -2.34 20.41 -29.09
C TRP A 4 -0.84 20.39 -28.77
N TRP A 5 -0.46 20.88 -27.58
CA TRP A 5 0.92 20.85 -27.10
C TRP A 5 1.18 19.57 -26.28
N PRO A 6 2.33 18.90 -26.45
CA PRO A 6 2.62 17.67 -25.71
C PRO A 6 2.60 17.93 -24.19
N LYS A 7 1.82 17.10 -23.47
CA LYS A 7 1.52 17.26 -22.03
C LYS A 7 2.74 16.96 -21.15
N LYS A 8 3.54 15.98 -21.56
CA LYS A 8 4.87 15.66 -21.02
C LYS A 8 5.87 15.72 -22.17
N GLY A 9 7.07 16.17 -21.88
CA GLY A 9 8.16 16.20 -22.84
C GLY A 9 9.48 16.36 -22.13
N ARG A 10 10.55 15.86 -22.75
CA ARG A 10 11.91 16.13 -22.30
C ARG A 10 12.38 17.42 -22.98
N GLY A 11 12.93 18.34 -22.22
CA GLY A 11 13.44 19.59 -22.77
C GLY A 11 13.91 20.54 -21.69
N PHE A 12 14.31 21.74 -22.09
CA PHE A 12 14.80 22.75 -21.16
C PHE A 12 13.67 23.35 -20.33
N CYS A 13 13.73 23.16 -19.01
CA CYS A 13 12.82 23.80 -18.07
C CYS A 13 12.93 25.32 -18.23
N GLN A 14 11.80 26.00 -18.41
CA GLN A 14 11.80 27.44 -18.68
C GLN A 14 12.24 28.29 -17.49
N ARG A 15 12.34 27.70 -16.29
CA ARG A 15 12.82 28.37 -15.07
C ARG A 15 14.28 28.07 -14.77
N CYS A 16 14.69 26.80 -14.73
CA CYS A 16 16.08 26.45 -14.40
C CYS A 16 16.99 26.25 -15.62
N GLY A 17 16.45 26.25 -16.84
CA GLY A 17 17.22 26.11 -18.07
C GLY A 17 17.92 24.75 -18.24
N LYS A 18 17.63 23.76 -17.40
CA LYS A 18 18.18 22.39 -17.49
C LYS A 18 17.25 21.49 -18.29
N GLU A 19 17.82 20.56 -19.04
CA GLU A 19 17.04 19.52 -19.71
C GLU A 19 16.45 18.57 -18.67
N ARG A 20 15.12 18.54 -18.57
CA ARG A 20 14.38 17.82 -17.53
C ARG A 20 13.13 17.18 -18.14
N SER A 21 12.51 16.29 -17.39
CA SER A 21 11.10 15.94 -17.61
C SER A 21 10.26 17.16 -17.29
N LEU A 22 9.56 17.67 -18.30
CA LEU A 22 8.76 18.88 -18.18
C LEU A 22 7.29 18.54 -18.17
N THR A 23 6.58 19.20 -17.27
CA THR A 23 5.12 19.23 -17.28
C THR A 23 4.67 20.65 -17.49
N ARG A 24 3.55 20.80 -18.20
CA ARG A 24 2.94 22.10 -18.43
C ARG A 24 2.37 22.62 -17.12
N TYR A 25 2.72 23.85 -16.74
CA TYR A 25 2.27 24.50 -15.51
C TYR A 25 1.26 25.61 -15.85
N SER A 26 0.12 25.63 -15.14
CA SER A 26 -1.04 26.49 -15.46
C SER A 26 -0.94 27.90 -14.87
N ASN A 27 -1.82 28.78 -15.34
CA ASN A 27 -1.82 30.21 -15.03
C ASN A 27 -2.40 30.48 -13.64
N ARG A 28 -1.56 30.48 -12.61
CA ARG A 28 -1.86 31.07 -11.29
C ARG A 28 -1.35 32.51 -11.26
N TRP A 29 -2.17 33.45 -10.79
CA TRP A 29 -1.77 34.85 -10.52
C TRP A 29 -1.33 35.68 -11.75
N GLY A 30 -1.85 35.38 -12.94
CA GLY A 30 -1.56 36.15 -14.16
C GLY A 30 -0.23 35.79 -14.85
N LYS A 31 0.41 34.69 -14.46
CA LYS A 31 1.64 34.17 -15.09
C LYS A 31 1.30 33.35 -16.35
N PRO A 32 1.96 33.60 -17.52
CA PRO A 32 1.67 32.84 -18.73
C PRO A 32 2.05 31.37 -18.62
N TYR A 33 1.35 30.49 -19.37
CA TYR A 33 1.64 29.06 -19.45
C TYR A 33 3.10 28.78 -19.78
N ARG A 34 3.72 27.85 -19.05
CA ARG A 34 5.13 27.47 -19.22
C ARG A 34 5.41 26.02 -18.84
N TYR A 35 6.49 25.47 -19.38
CA TYR A 35 6.97 24.13 -19.05
C TYR A 35 8.01 24.19 -17.94
N LEU A 36 7.68 23.58 -16.80
CA LEU A 36 8.53 23.56 -15.61
C LEU A 36 8.79 22.11 -15.19
N CYS A 37 9.98 21.84 -14.66
CA CYS A 37 10.26 20.58 -13.97
C CYS A 37 9.59 20.57 -12.58
N ALA A 38 9.45 19.39 -11.98
CA ALA A 38 8.85 19.19 -10.65
C ALA A 38 9.42 20.16 -9.58
N ARG A 39 10.75 20.26 -9.47
CA ARG A 39 11.42 21.19 -8.54
C ARG A 39 11.10 22.65 -8.80
N CYS A 40 11.06 23.09 -10.06
CA CYS A 40 10.69 24.48 -10.37
C CYS A 40 9.23 24.80 -10.10
N ARG A 41 8.35 23.80 -10.14
CA ARG A 41 6.94 23.92 -9.71
C ARG A 41 6.82 23.96 -8.19
N LYS A 42 7.46 23.03 -7.48
CA LYS A 42 7.48 22.99 -6.00
C LYS A 42 8.13 24.25 -5.43
N GLN A 43 9.23 24.72 -6.01
CA GLN A 43 9.84 26.01 -5.66
C GLN A 43 8.91 27.17 -5.99
N GLU A 44 8.12 27.12 -7.06
CA GLU A 44 7.16 28.19 -7.35
C GLU A 44 6.01 28.21 -6.35
N LEU A 45 5.54 27.04 -5.91
CA LEU A 45 4.53 26.91 -4.86
C LEU A 45 5.08 27.34 -3.50
N ALA A 46 6.28 26.90 -3.15
CA ALA A 46 6.98 27.29 -1.94
C ALA A 46 7.35 28.77 -1.95
N ASP A 47 7.76 29.34 -3.09
CA ASP A 47 7.99 30.78 -3.24
C ASP A 47 6.69 31.56 -3.15
N ASP A 48 5.61 31.09 -3.79
CA ASP A 48 4.30 31.75 -3.74
C ASP A 48 3.72 31.64 -2.31
N GLU A 49 3.91 30.54 -1.59
CA GLU A 49 3.49 30.34 -0.20
C GLU A 49 4.38 31.07 0.81
N ALA A 50 5.70 31.04 0.65
CA ALA A 50 6.64 31.81 1.45
C ALA A 50 6.45 33.30 1.21
N TYR A 51 6.20 33.73 -0.03
CA TYR A 51 5.78 35.09 -0.37
C TYR A 51 4.48 35.44 0.33
N LEU A 52 3.45 34.57 0.30
CA LEU A 52 2.20 34.82 1.01
C LEU A 52 2.42 34.90 2.53
N ASN A 53 3.18 33.98 3.14
CA ASN A 53 3.52 34.00 4.56
C ASN A 53 4.30 35.26 4.93
N GLN A 54 5.23 35.68 4.08
CA GLN A 54 6.07 36.86 4.27
C GLN A 54 5.29 38.17 4.09
N VAL A 55 4.43 38.26 3.09
CA VAL A 55 3.68 39.48 2.74
C VAL A 55 2.45 39.64 3.63
N THR A 56 1.86 38.55 4.11
CA THR A 56 0.71 38.60 5.02
C THR A 56 1.13 38.51 6.49
N GLY A 57 2.32 37.98 6.80
CA GLY A 57 2.69 37.64 8.19
C GLY A 57 1.84 36.54 8.82
N VAL A 58 1.04 35.81 8.01
CA VAL A 58 0.11 34.77 8.47
C VAL A 58 0.61 33.41 7.98
N VAL A 59 1.06 32.59 8.94
CA VAL A 59 1.41 31.18 8.74
C VAL A 59 0.21 30.30 9.11
N ARG A 60 0.02 29.22 8.35
CA ARG A 60 -1.05 28.26 8.59
C ARG A 60 -0.89 27.56 9.94
N GLU A 61 -1.95 27.53 10.72
CA GLU A 61 -1.96 26.78 11.99
C GLU A 61 -2.36 25.31 11.79
N PRO A 62 -1.87 24.38 12.63
CA PRO A 62 -2.26 22.98 12.56
C PRO A 62 -3.77 22.80 12.68
N GLY A 63 -4.39 22.09 11.73
CA GLY A 63 -5.84 21.87 11.68
C GLY A 63 -6.66 23.03 11.09
N GLU A 64 -6.00 24.08 10.58
CA GLU A 64 -6.68 25.25 10.00
C GLU A 64 -7.22 24.97 8.58
N SER A 65 -8.49 25.34 8.35
CA SER A 65 -9.12 25.24 7.02
C SER A 65 -8.56 26.29 6.05
N ALA A 66 -8.56 25.98 4.76
CA ALA A 66 -8.08 26.89 3.72
C ALA A 66 -8.82 28.23 3.70
N GLU A 67 -10.12 28.23 4.04
CA GLU A 67 -10.95 29.44 4.11
C GLU A 67 -10.58 30.33 5.31
N SER A 68 -10.24 29.74 6.47
CA SER A 68 -9.74 30.47 7.64
C SER A 68 -8.39 31.15 7.35
N LEU A 69 -7.46 30.40 6.75
CA LEU A 69 -6.16 30.91 6.34
C LEU A 69 -6.28 32.05 5.33
N PHE A 70 -7.19 31.92 4.36
CA PHE A 70 -7.47 32.94 3.36
C PHE A 70 -7.98 34.26 3.99
N MET A 71 -8.93 34.19 4.90
CA MET A 71 -9.51 35.39 5.55
C MET A 71 -8.50 36.12 6.43
N ARG A 72 -7.64 35.40 7.14
CA ARG A 72 -6.54 35.99 7.94
C ARG A 72 -5.50 36.66 7.05
N ARG A 73 -5.10 36.00 5.95
CA ARG A 73 -4.17 36.56 4.97
C ARG A 73 -4.73 37.82 4.33
N LEU A 74 -6.02 37.83 3.98
CA LEU A 74 -6.70 39.00 3.42
C LEU A 74 -6.75 40.19 4.39
N GLN A 75 -6.99 39.95 5.68
CA GLN A 75 -6.96 40.99 6.71
C GLN A 75 -5.56 41.58 6.94
N ALA A 76 -4.52 40.74 6.88
CA ALA A 76 -3.15 41.18 7.11
C ALA A 76 -2.56 41.92 5.91
N LEU A 77 -2.94 41.54 4.68
CA LEU A 77 -2.61 42.26 3.44
C LEU A 77 -3.19 43.68 3.40
N LEU A 78 -4.36 43.89 4.01
CA LEU A 78 -4.95 45.23 4.16
C LEU A 78 -4.19 46.12 5.15
N ALA A 79 -3.33 45.55 6.01
CA ALA A 79 -2.65 46.25 7.08
C ALA A 79 -1.18 46.61 6.78
N GLN A 80 -0.53 46.00 5.78
CA GLN A 80 0.91 46.15 5.55
C GLN A 80 1.22 46.64 4.13
N ALA A 81 1.38 47.96 3.99
CA ALA A 81 1.97 48.59 2.82
C ALA A 81 3.15 49.49 3.25
N ALA A 82 4.36 48.90 3.37
CA ALA A 82 5.67 49.50 3.00
C ALA A 82 6.89 48.73 3.57
N GLY A 83 7.70 48.15 2.66
CA GLY A 83 9.18 48.08 2.75
C GLY A 83 9.86 46.83 3.33
N THR A 84 10.75 46.20 2.55
CA THR A 84 11.55 44.99 2.92
C THR A 84 13.04 45.13 2.54
N GLN A 85 13.94 44.45 3.29
CA GLN A 85 15.31 44.07 2.86
C GLN A 85 15.72 42.70 3.48
N PRO A 86 16.67 41.92 2.87
CA PRO A 86 17.04 40.55 3.27
C PRO A 86 18.48 40.39 3.85
N VAL A 87 18.82 39.19 4.36
CA VAL A 87 20.15 38.81 4.92
C VAL A 87 20.60 37.40 4.44
N GLN A 88 21.92 37.23 4.23
CA GLN A 88 22.72 36.05 3.81
C GLN A 88 23.21 35.21 5.03
N GLY A 89 23.74 33.98 5.01
CA GLY A 89 24.18 32.97 4.02
C GLY A 89 25.02 31.89 4.75
N GLU A 90 25.11 30.65 4.23
CA GLU A 90 25.70 29.45 4.88
C GLU A 90 26.58 28.57 3.91
N PRO A 91 27.24 27.48 4.36
CA PRO A 91 28.47 26.92 3.77
C PRO A 91 28.27 25.87 2.65
N VAL A 92 29.39 25.46 2.01
CA VAL A 92 29.44 24.72 0.73
C VAL A 92 29.66 23.21 0.90
N VAL A 93 28.73 22.38 0.40
CA VAL A 93 28.88 20.92 0.18
C VAL A 93 29.47 20.64 -1.22
N LYS A 94 30.11 19.48 -1.45
CA LYS A 94 30.67 19.07 -2.77
C LYS A 94 29.62 18.32 -3.60
N GLU A 95 29.51 18.65 -4.89
CA GLU A 95 28.62 17.96 -5.84
C GLU A 95 29.05 16.50 -6.09
N PRO A 96 28.12 15.52 -6.07
CA PRO A 96 28.42 14.12 -6.37
C PRO A 96 28.79 13.88 -7.84
N ASP A 97 29.69 12.92 -8.07
CA ASP A 97 29.97 12.40 -9.41
C ASP A 97 28.91 11.37 -9.89
N GLU A 98 29.03 10.90 -11.14
CA GLU A 98 28.06 9.97 -11.73
C GLU A 98 27.96 8.65 -10.96
N ALA A 99 29.07 8.14 -10.42
CA ALA A 99 29.07 6.88 -9.65
C ALA A 99 28.40 7.08 -8.29
N GLU A 100 28.64 8.22 -7.64
CA GLU A 100 27.95 8.61 -6.41
C GLU A 100 26.43 8.76 -6.64
N TRP A 101 26.02 9.36 -7.77
CA TRP A 101 24.60 9.43 -8.14
C TRP A 101 23.96 8.07 -8.38
N SER A 102 24.63 7.18 -9.11
CA SER A 102 24.15 5.80 -9.30
C SER A 102 24.00 5.07 -7.96
N GLY A 103 24.97 5.22 -7.05
CA GLY A 103 24.88 4.63 -5.72
C GLY A 103 23.70 5.18 -4.90
N HIS A 104 23.36 6.46 -5.02
CA HIS A 104 22.18 7.03 -4.38
C HIS A 104 20.86 6.51 -4.97
N VAL A 105 20.81 6.26 -6.28
CA VAL A 105 19.63 5.66 -6.94
C VAL A 105 19.45 4.22 -6.50
N GLU A 106 20.50 3.40 -6.55
CA GLU A 106 20.47 2.01 -6.07
C GLU A 106 20.03 1.95 -4.60
N ARG A 107 20.52 2.90 -3.78
CA ARG A 107 20.11 3.03 -2.38
C ARG A 107 18.62 3.35 -2.24
N LEU A 108 18.09 4.27 -3.05
CA LEU A 108 16.66 4.61 -3.04
C LEU A 108 15.79 3.43 -3.48
N GLU A 109 16.19 2.70 -4.51
CA GLU A 109 15.49 1.50 -4.98
C GLU A 109 15.42 0.44 -3.88
N GLU A 110 16.50 0.22 -3.13
CA GLU A 110 16.49 -0.69 -1.98
C GLU A 110 15.57 -0.23 -0.84
N LEU A 111 15.52 1.07 -0.56
CA LEU A 111 14.58 1.64 0.43
C LEU A 111 13.12 1.47 -0.02
N LEU A 112 12.84 1.58 -1.31
CA LEU A 112 11.50 1.48 -1.89
C LEU A 112 11.10 0.05 -2.28
N ARG A 113 11.98 -0.94 -2.10
CA ARG A 113 11.77 -2.32 -2.55
C ARG A 113 10.48 -2.95 -2.05
N SER A 114 10.09 -2.68 -0.81
CA SER A 114 8.82 -3.20 -0.26
C SER A 114 7.59 -2.56 -0.92
N LEU A 115 7.67 -1.27 -1.26
CA LEU A 115 6.61 -0.59 -2.01
C LEU A 115 6.54 -1.14 -3.44
N ALA A 116 7.68 -1.33 -4.10
CA ALA A 116 7.75 -1.94 -5.41
C ALA A 116 7.14 -3.35 -5.43
N TRP A 117 7.48 -4.18 -4.43
CA TRP A 117 6.87 -5.50 -4.24
C TRP A 117 5.35 -5.40 -4.06
N ALA A 118 4.86 -4.42 -3.31
CA ALA A 118 3.43 -4.15 -3.12
C ALA A 118 2.75 -3.47 -4.33
N GLY A 119 3.35 -3.53 -5.53
CA GLY A 119 2.76 -3.04 -6.78
C GLY A 119 2.86 -1.54 -7.01
N TRP A 120 3.70 -0.82 -6.25
CA TRP A 120 4.00 0.58 -6.56
C TRP A 120 5.02 0.67 -7.69
N GLU A 121 4.63 1.29 -8.80
CA GLU A 121 5.50 1.46 -9.96
C GLU A 121 6.63 2.43 -9.64
N LEU A 122 7.86 1.91 -9.64
CA LEU A 122 9.08 2.73 -9.61
C LEU A 122 9.27 3.42 -10.97
N PRO A 123 9.83 4.64 -11.01
CA PRO A 123 10.05 5.34 -12.27
C PRO A 123 11.16 4.67 -13.09
N GLU A 124 11.14 4.82 -14.41
CA GLU A 124 12.29 4.44 -15.26
C GLU A 124 13.53 5.32 -15.01
N ALA A 125 13.33 6.51 -14.45
CA ALA A 125 14.42 7.44 -14.11
C ALA A 125 14.02 8.35 -12.94
N TYR A 126 14.96 8.56 -12.01
CA TYR A 126 14.79 9.43 -10.86
C TYR A 126 15.19 10.88 -11.19
N ASP A 127 14.41 11.83 -10.68
CA ASP A 127 14.80 13.24 -10.72
C ASP A 127 15.86 13.48 -9.64
N SER A 128 17.08 13.81 -10.04
CA SER A 128 18.18 14.12 -9.11
C SER A 128 18.63 15.58 -9.19
N GLU A 129 19.07 16.09 -8.05
CA GLU A 129 19.57 17.44 -7.91
C GLU A 129 20.62 17.58 -6.81
N PHE A 130 21.71 18.31 -7.11
CA PHE A 130 22.61 18.82 -6.09
C PHE A 130 22.23 20.25 -5.68
N ASP A 131 22.00 20.45 -4.39
CA ASP A 131 21.89 21.76 -3.76
C ASP A 131 23.16 22.04 -2.92
N PRO A 132 23.83 23.20 -3.08
CA PRO A 132 25.05 23.48 -2.31
C PRO A 132 24.86 23.58 -0.79
N GLU A 133 23.63 23.87 -0.33
CA GLU A 133 23.28 24.00 1.10
C GLU A 133 22.80 22.65 1.67
N HIS A 134 22.04 21.87 0.91
CA HIS A 134 21.39 20.65 1.38
C HIS A 134 22.05 19.35 0.88
N GLY A 135 22.92 19.42 -0.13
CA GLY A 135 23.56 18.26 -0.74
C GLY A 135 22.72 17.60 -1.84
N PRO A 136 22.95 16.31 -2.14
CA PRO A 136 22.17 15.58 -3.12
C PRO A 136 20.73 15.35 -2.66
N LEU A 137 19.77 15.45 -3.58
CA LEU A 137 18.36 15.13 -3.38
C LEU A 137 17.84 14.32 -4.57
N LEU A 138 17.03 13.32 -4.28
CA LEU A 138 16.35 12.48 -5.29
C LEU A 138 14.84 12.57 -5.09
N PHE A 139 14.10 12.63 -6.20
CA PHE A 139 12.65 12.75 -6.23
C PHE A 139 12.03 11.75 -7.20
N THR A 140 10.86 11.23 -6.83
CA THR A 140 10.02 10.46 -7.74
C THR A 140 8.54 10.51 -7.32
N THR A 141 7.66 10.08 -8.20
CA THR A 141 6.25 9.77 -7.90
C THR A 141 6.03 8.29 -8.18
N LEU A 142 5.50 7.57 -7.19
CA LEU A 142 5.09 6.17 -7.30
C LEU A 142 3.60 6.09 -7.63
N TRP A 143 3.22 5.14 -8.48
CA TRP A 143 1.85 4.96 -8.97
C TRP A 143 1.34 3.55 -8.69
N ARG A 144 0.05 3.43 -8.36
CA ARG A 144 -0.63 2.14 -8.20
C ARG A 144 -2.14 2.29 -8.39
N THR A 145 -2.70 1.77 -9.48
CA THR A 145 -4.16 1.72 -9.71
C THR A 145 -4.88 3.08 -9.55
N GLY A 146 -4.28 4.15 -10.07
CA GLY A 146 -4.77 5.53 -9.93
C GLY A 146 -4.41 6.21 -8.61
N ALA A 147 -3.79 5.51 -7.66
CA ALA A 147 -3.22 6.09 -6.45
C ALA A 147 -1.79 6.59 -6.71
N ALA A 148 -1.37 7.67 -6.02
CA ALA A 148 -0.04 8.24 -6.16
C ALA A 148 0.59 8.67 -4.82
N ILE A 149 1.91 8.58 -4.74
CA ILE A 149 2.74 9.05 -3.62
C ILE A 149 4.01 9.70 -4.17
N ASP A 150 4.34 10.89 -3.69
CA ASP A 150 5.62 11.51 -3.98
C ASP A 150 6.68 11.03 -2.97
N VAL A 151 7.91 10.84 -3.43
CA VAL A 151 9.04 10.41 -2.62
C VAL A 151 10.17 11.41 -2.78
N GLU A 152 10.77 11.80 -1.65
CA GLU A 152 11.99 12.61 -1.59
C GLU A 152 13.03 11.89 -0.73
N TYR A 153 14.23 11.68 -1.27
CA TYR A 153 15.34 11.06 -0.57
C TYR A 153 16.50 12.04 -0.45
N ASP A 154 16.92 12.28 0.78
CA ASP A 154 18.07 13.10 1.16
C ASP A 154 19.16 12.21 1.77
N PRO A 155 20.16 11.79 0.96
CA PRO A 155 21.28 10.99 1.45
C PRO A 155 22.15 11.71 2.47
N ALA A 156 22.23 13.05 2.43
CA ALA A 156 23.08 13.82 3.32
C ALA A 156 22.45 13.97 4.71
N ALA A 157 21.13 14.18 4.76
CA ALA A 157 20.37 14.22 6.01
C ALA A 157 20.05 12.83 6.57
N GLY A 158 20.20 11.77 5.76
CA GLY A 158 19.78 10.43 6.14
C GLY A 158 18.26 10.37 6.33
N GLU A 159 17.50 10.92 5.36
CA GLU A 159 16.05 11.02 5.46
C GLU A 159 15.37 10.58 4.16
N LEU A 160 14.32 9.76 4.29
CA LEU A 160 13.35 9.50 3.23
C LEU A 160 12.01 10.12 3.62
N ARG A 161 11.40 10.89 2.72
CA ARG A 161 10.08 11.49 2.94
C ARG A 161 9.09 10.94 1.92
N LEU A 162 7.95 10.48 2.41
CA LEU A 162 6.77 10.14 1.62
C LEU A 162 5.80 11.33 1.70
N LEU A 163 5.37 11.85 0.55
CA LEU A 163 4.62 13.10 0.46
C LEU A 163 3.27 12.88 -0.24
N PRO A 164 2.28 13.73 0.07
CA PRO A 164 1.06 13.83 -0.73
C PRO A 164 1.40 14.14 -2.19
N CYS A 165 0.74 13.46 -3.12
CA CYS A 165 0.81 13.80 -4.54
C CYS A 165 -0.26 14.84 -4.85
N GLU A 166 0.14 16.07 -5.18
CA GLU A 166 -0.78 17.10 -5.65
C GLU A 166 -0.81 17.08 -7.19
N ASP A 167 -1.98 16.88 -7.80
CA ASP A 167 -2.18 17.18 -9.23
C ASP A 167 -2.26 18.69 -9.44
N ILE A 168 -1.10 19.33 -9.31
CA ILE A 168 -0.91 20.77 -9.49
C ILE A 168 -1.26 21.20 -10.93
N THR A 169 -1.31 20.25 -11.86
CA THR A 169 -1.51 20.50 -13.28
C THR A 169 -2.95 20.34 -13.75
N GLY A 170 -3.81 19.65 -12.98
CA GLY A 170 -5.13 19.21 -13.44
C GLY A 170 -4.99 18.33 -14.68
N GLU A 171 -3.96 17.49 -14.71
CA GLU A 171 -3.64 16.61 -15.84
C GLU A 171 -3.80 15.13 -15.49
N TRP A 172 -4.12 14.84 -14.23
CA TRP A 172 -4.36 13.53 -13.63
C TRP A 172 -5.70 13.51 -12.91
N ASP A 173 -6.76 13.90 -13.62
CA ASP A 173 -8.12 14.09 -13.08
C ASP A 173 -8.68 12.85 -12.35
N GLU A 174 -8.15 11.66 -12.65
CA GLU A 174 -8.53 10.37 -12.05
C GLU A 174 -7.58 9.89 -10.95
N ALA A 175 -6.45 10.58 -10.75
CA ALA A 175 -5.47 10.20 -9.76
C ALA A 175 -5.79 10.80 -8.38
N PHE A 176 -5.43 10.07 -7.33
CA PHE A 176 -5.59 10.57 -5.96
C PHE A 176 -4.35 10.30 -5.11
N SER A 177 -4.07 11.23 -4.19
CA SER A 177 -2.99 11.08 -3.23
C SER A 177 -3.32 10.01 -2.19
N MET A 178 -2.35 9.16 -1.86
CA MET A 178 -2.49 8.24 -0.72
C MET A 178 -2.17 8.85 0.64
N LEU A 179 -1.57 10.04 0.66
CA LEU A 179 -1.16 10.72 1.89
C LEU A 179 -1.79 12.11 1.95
N ASP A 180 -2.22 12.49 3.16
CA ASP A 180 -2.73 13.83 3.44
C ASP A 180 -1.63 14.76 4.00
N GLU A 181 -0.53 14.18 4.48
CA GLU A 181 0.60 14.88 5.08
C GLU A 181 1.93 14.25 4.68
N THR A 182 3.02 15.00 4.89
CA THR A 182 4.38 14.49 4.68
C THR A 182 4.80 13.59 5.83
N ILE A 183 5.31 12.41 5.49
CA ILE A 183 5.81 11.42 6.45
C ILE A 183 7.33 11.29 6.27
N GLY A 184 8.10 11.68 7.28
CA GLY A 184 9.55 11.48 7.33
C GLY A 184 9.93 10.13 7.93
N VAL A 185 10.98 9.52 7.39
CA VAL A 185 11.65 8.31 7.88
C VAL A 185 13.12 8.63 8.04
N THR A 186 13.62 8.54 9.27
CA THR A 186 15.05 8.70 9.57
C THR A 186 15.80 7.42 9.25
N LEU A 187 16.96 7.57 8.62
CA LEU A 187 17.81 6.50 8.13
C LEU A 187 19.12 6.50 8.93
N ASP A 188 19.48 5.35 9.48
CA ASP A 188 20.66 5.17 10.32
C ASP A 188 21.92 4.85 9.50
N GLY A 189 21.79 4.63 8.18
CA GLY A 189 22.86 4.36 7.24
C GLY A 189 23.19 2.87 7.05
N ASP A 190 22.48 1.98 7.76
CA ASP A 190 22.53 0.53 7.56
C ASP A 190 21.55 0.11 6.47
N VAL A 191 22.03 -0.63 5.46
CA VAL A 191 21.24 -0.85 4.25
C VAL A 191 19.95 -1.61 4.51
N GLU A 192 20.07 -2.73 5.22
CA GLU A 192 18.99 -3.66 5.48
C GLU A 192 18.03 -3.07 6.52
N ARG A 193 18.58 -2.50 7.61
CA ARG A 193 17.76 -1.92 8.69
C ARG A 193 16.96 -0.71 8.24
N ASP A 194 17.53 0.14 7.39
CA ASP A 194 16.81 1.30 6.87
C ASP A 194 15.67 0.85 5.94
N ALA A 195 15.89 -0.17 5.12
CA ALA A 195 14.84 -0.75 4.28
C ALA A 195 13.72 -1.39 5.12
N GLU A 196 14.07 -2.10 6.20
CA GLU A 196 13.10 -2.61 7.18
C GLU A 196 12.31 -1.47 7.84
N THR A 197 12.98 -0.36 8.20
CA THR A 197 12.34 0.80 8.83
C THR A 197 11.35 1.48 7.87
N VAL A 198 11.71 1.61 6.59
CA VAL A 198 10.80 2.12 5.55
C VAL A 198 9.62 1.17 5.35
N ALA A 199 9.85 -0.14 5.31
CA ALA A 199 8.79 -1.14 5.19
C ALA A 199 7.82 -1.11 6.38
N GLU A 200 8.33 -1.05 7.62
CA GLU A 200 7.50 -0.90 8.82
C GLU A 200 6.61 0.35 8.72
N ARG A 201 7.20 1.50 8.34
CA ARG A 201 6.44 2.74 8.21
C ARG A 201 5.42 2.70 7.08
N ALA A 202 5.76 2.12 5.93
CA ALA A 202 4.84 1.93 4.81
C ALA A 202 3.68 0.99 5.18
N GLY A 203 3.96 -0.07 5.95
CA GLY A 203 2.96 -0.99 6.49
C GLY A 203 1.99 -0.29 7.45
N GLU A 204 2.49 0.54 8.38
CA GLU A 204 1.65 1.35 9.28
C GLU A 204 0.69 2.28 8.52
N LEU A 205 1.16 2.85 7.41
CA LEU A 205 0.36 3.70 6.54
C LEU A 205 -0.63 2.91 5.68
N GLY A 206 -0.51 1.57 5.62
CA GLY A 206 -1.32 0.70 4.76
C GLY A 206 -0.89 0.71 3.29
N LEU A 207 0.33 1.15 2.99
CA LEU A 207 0.85 1.24 1.62
C LEU A 207 1.31 -0.12 1.06
N LEU A 208 1.56 -1.08 1.94
CA LEU A 208 1.96 -2.44 1.57
C LEU A 208 0.77 -3.40 1.37
N ASP A 209 -0.45 -2.95 1.71
CA ASP A 209 -1.68 -3.69 1.47
C ASP A 209 -2.44 -3.14 0.26
N ALA A 210 -3.46 -3.87 -0.18
CA ALA A 210 -4.41 -3.38 -1.17
C ALA A 210 -5.13 -2.12 -0.66
N THR A 211 -5.19 -1.12 -1.53
CA THR A 211 -5.73 0.20 -1.22
C THR A 211 -7.23 0.11 -0.97
N ARG A 212 -7.68 0.75 0.11
CA ARG A 212 -9.11 0.94 0.38
C ARG A 212 -9.48 2.40 0.25
N ILE A 213 -10.52 2.68 -0.53
CA ILE A 213 -11.04 4.03 -0.76
C ILE A 213 -12.51 4.17 -0.35
N ARG A 214 -12.88 5.41 -0.09
CA ARG A 214 -14.25 5.90 0.01
C ARG A 214 -14.30 7.27 -0.63
N VAL A 215 -15.24 7.49 -1.53
CA VAL A 215 -15.47 8.80 -2.11
C VAL A 215 -16.19 9.69 -1.09
N ALA A 216 -15.72 10.93 -0.92
CA ALA A 216 -16.28 11.89 0.02
C ALA A 216 -17.71 12.30 -0.34
N GLU A 217 -18.55 12.53 0.67
CA GLU A 217 -19.90 13.07 0.47
C GLU A 217 -19.86 14.41 -0.27
N GLY A 218 -20.66 14.53 -1.34
CA GLY A 218 -20.69 15.73 -2.18
C GLY A 218 -19.74 15.74 -3.37
N SER A 219 -18.97 14.67 -3.58
CA SER A 219 -18.23 14.45 -4.84
C SER A 219 -19.18 14.22 -6.02
N GLY A 220 -18.69 14.46 -7.24
CA GLY A 220 -19.46 14.28 -8.49
C GLY A 220 -19.74 12.82 -8.88
N VAL A 221 -19.05 11.87 -8.25
CA VAL A 221 -19.19 10.42 -8.42
C VAL A 221 -19.33 9.76 -7.06
N ASP A 222 -19.92 8.56 -7.01
CA ASP A 222 -19.94 7.75 -5.79
C ASP A 222 -18.84 6.69 -5.78
N THR A 223 -18.66 6.02 -4.63
CA THR A 223 -17.62 4.99 -4.48
C THR A 223 -17.87 3.76 -5.36
N ALA A 224 -19.13 3.40 -5.60
CA ALA A 224 -19.47 2.23 -6.42
C ALA A 224 -19.11 2.49 -7.88
N GLU A 225 -19.42 3.69 -8.38
CA GLU A 225 -19.16 4.11 -9.75
C GLU A 225 -17.65 4.15 -10.03
N LEU A 226 -16.87 4.76 -9.14
CA LEU A 226 -15.40 4.78 -9.27
C LEU A 226 -14.78 3.38 -9.23
N LEU A 227 -15.24 2.51 -8.33
CA LEU A 227 -14.73 1.14 -8.27
C LEU A 227 -15.11 0.33 -9.51
N ALA A 228 -16.33 0.52 -10.04
CA ALA A 228 -16.76 -0.16 -11.26
C ALA A 228 -15.86 0.25 -12.45
N GLU A 229 -15.50 1.53 -12.55
CA GLU A 229 -14.54 2.02 -13.53
C GLU A 229 -13.15 1.38 -13.34
N LYS A 230 -12.61 1.36 -12.12
CA LYS A 230 -11.30 0.75 -11.86
C LYS A 230 -11.31 -0.77 -12.08
N TYR A 231 -12.39 -1.48 -11.79
CA TYR A 231 -12.49 -2.91 -12.13
C TYR A 231 -12.61 -3.14 -13.64
N ALA A 232 -13.32 -2.27 -14.37
CA ALA A 232 -13.37 -2.32 -15.83
C ALA A 232 -11.98 -2.14 -16.44
N GLU A 233 -11.24 -1.12 -16.00
CA GLU A 233 -9.91 -0.78 -16.51
C GLU A 233 -8.85 -1.84 -16.13
N TRP A 234 -8.84 -2.31 -14.88
CA TRP A 234 -7.72 -3.09 -14.35
C TRP A 234 -7.99 -4.59 -14.22
N ILE A 235 -9.23 -5.06 -14.33
CA ILE A 235 -9.55 -6.49 -14.31
C ILE A 235 -10.14 -6.93 -15.63
N PHE A 236 -11.27 -6.33 -16.04
CA PHE A 236 -12.03 -6.83 -17.18
C PHE A 236 -11.36 -6.51 -18.51
N GLN A 237 -10.73 -5.34 -18.67
CA GLN A 237 -10.00 -5.00 -19.88
C GLN A 237 -8.74 -5.89 -20.07
N PRO A 238 -7.89 -6.14 -19.06
CA PRO A 238 -6.80 -7.12 -19.17
C PRO A 238 -7.30 -8.53 -19.50
N ALA A 239 -8.38 -8.98 -18.85
CA ALA A 239 -9.00 -10.28 -19.17
C ALA A 239 -9.51 -10.35 -20.61
N GLN A 240 -10.12 -9.27 -21.08
CA GLN A 240 -10.60 -9.15 -22.45
C GLN A 240 -9.45 -9.18 -23.48
N GLN A 241 -8.34 -8.51 -23.17
CA GLN A 241 -7.13 -8.52 -24.00
C GLN A 241 -6.49 -9.91 -24.03
N TYR A 242 -6.40 -10.59 -22.89
CA TYR A 242 -5.87 -11.94 -22.78
C TYR A 242 -6.69 -12.96 -23.59
N ARG A 243 -8.03 -12.86 -23.53
CA ARG A 243 -8.95 -13.78 -24.21
C ARG A 243 -9.18 -13.45 -25.68
N GLU A 244 -8.85 -12.22 -26.10
CA GLU A 244 -9.09 -11.70 -27.45
C GLU A 244 -10.56 -11.80 -27.92
N ILE A 245 -11.51 -11.65 -26.99
CA ILE A 245 -12.97 -11.69 -27.26
C ILE A 245 -13.63 -10.32 -27.02
N PRO A 246 -14.85 -10.08 -27.52
CA PRO A 246 -15.63 -8.91 -27.14
C PRO A 246 -15.92 -8.87 -25.63
N MET A 247 -15.94 -7.67 -25.04
CA MET A 247 -16.24 -7.47 -23.60
C MET A 247 -17.60 -8.07 -23.20
N GLU A 248 -18.62 -7.96 -24.05
CA GLU A 248 -19.95 -8.55 -23.79
C GLU A 248 -19.90 -10.08 -23.65
N ASP A 249 -19.12 -10.74 -24.51
CA ASP A 249 -18.95 -12.20 -24.48
C ASP A 249 -18.16 -12.61 -23.23
N LEU A 250 -17.09 -11.87 -22.89
CA LEU A 250 -16.34 -12.08 -21.65
C LEU A 250 -17.27 -12.00 -20.43
N LEU A 251 -17.99 -10.89 -20.26
CA LEU A 251 -18.89 -10.71 -19.11
C LEU A 251 -19.99 -11.77 -19.06
N THR A 252 -20.45 -12.29 -20.21
CA THR A 252 -21.40 -13.40 -20.27
C THR A 252 -20.77 -14.70 -19.76
N GLU A 253 -19.56 -15.04 -20.20
CA GLU A 253 -18.81 -16.22 -19.72
C GLU A 253 -18.52 -16.13 -18.22
N LEU A 254 -18.03 -14.98 -17.73
CA LEU A 254 -17.72 -14.78 -16.30
C LEU A 254 -18.96 -14.92 -15.41
N ASN A 255 -20.13 -14.47 -15.90
CA ASN A 255 -21.40 -14.62 -15.17
C ASN A 255 -21.96 -16.04 -15.18
N ALA A 256 -21.60 -16.84 -16.19
CA ALA A 256 -22.03 -18.23 -16.32
C ALA A 256 -21.13 -19.20 -15.52
N ASP A 257 -19.91 -18.77 -15.15
CA ASP A 257 -18.96 -19.61 -14.44
C ASP A 257 -19.40 -19.95 -13.00
N GLU A 258 -19.36 -21.24 -12.66
CA GLU A 258 -19.88 -21.75 -11.38
C GLU A 258 -19.02 -21.33 -10.16
N VAL A 259 -17.74 -21.01 -10.36
CA VAL A 259 -16.80 -20.64 -9.29
C VAL A 259 -16.59 -19.13 -9.25
N LEU A 260 -16.32 -18.52 -10.40
CA LEU A 260 -15.98 -17.11 -10.49
C LEU A 260 -17.22 -16.20 -10.32
N ALA A 261 -18.39 -16.58 -10.82
CA ALA A 261 -19.57 -15.71 -10.68
C ALA A 261 -20.00 -15.52 -9.22
N PRO A 262 -20.06 -16.57 -8.36
CA PRO A 262 -20.27 -16.38 -6.93
C PRO A 262 -19.16 -15.55 -6.26
N TYR A 263 -17.90 -15.76 -6.64
CA TYR A 263 -16.77 -15.00 -6.11
C TYR A 263 -16.89 -13.51 -6.41
N LEU A 264 -17.14 -13.13 -7.67
CA LEU A 264 -17.36 -11.74 -8.07
C LEU A 264 -18.52 -11.12 -7.29
N ARG A 265 -19.68 -11.79 -7.24
CA ARG A 265 -20.86 -11.26 -6.55
C ARG A 265 -20.65 -11.08 -5.04
N PHE A 266 -20.01 -12.04 -4.38
CA PHE A 266 -19.92 -12.06 -2.92
C PHE A 266 -18.66 -11.35 -2.42
N VAL A 267 -17.50 -11.74 -2.92
CA VAL A 267 -16.20 -11.25 -2.45
C VAL A 267 -15.90 -9.86 -3.01
N VAL A 268 -16.05 -9.70 -4.33
CA VAL A 268 -15.68 -8.45 -5.00
C VAL A 268 -16.74 -7.35 -4.83
N PHE A 269 -18.03 -7.69 -4.88
CA PHE A 269 -19.10 -6.69 -4.87
C PHE A 269 -19.87 -6.54 -3.55
N LEU A 270 -19.90 -7.55 -2.66
CA LEU A 270 -20.72 -7.50 -1.43
C LEU A 270 -19.92 -7.28 -0.15
N THR A 271 -18.85 -8.06 0.08
CA THR A 271 -18.13 -8.03 1.37
C THR A 271 -17.07 -6.95 1.47
N ASP A 272 -16.52 -6.47 0.35
CA ASP A 272 -15.33 -5.60 0.33
C ASP A 272 -15.48 -4.38 -0.58
N PHE A 273 -16.62 -3.72 -0.46
CA PHE A 273 -16.85 -2.41 -1.03
C PHE A 273 -15.76 -1.42 -0.58
N GLY A 274 -14.98 -0.91 -1.53
CA GLY A 274 -13.89 0.04 -1.29
C GLY A 274 -12.49 -0.46 -1.62
N VAL A 275 -12.26 -1.75 -1.87
CA VAL A 275 -10.92 -2.27 -2.21
C VAL A 275 -10.62 -2.00 -3.69
N LEU A 276 -9.47 -1.40 -4.00
CA LEU A 276 -9.01 -1.23 -5.36
C LEU A 276 -8.40 -2.54 -5.91
N PRO A 277 -8.46 -2.76 -7.24
CA PRO A 277 -7.88 -3.93 -7.88
C PRO A 277 -6.34 -3.80 -7.99
N ASP A 278 -5.67 -3.50 -6.89
CA ASP A 278 -4.21 -3.46 -6.82
C ASP A 278 -3.62 -4.85 -7.10
N LEU A 279 -2.38 -4.89 -7.57
CA LEU A 279 -1.61 -6.12 -7.67
C LEU A 279 -0.65 -6.16 -6.47
N VAL A 280 -1.01 -6.89 -5.43
CA VAL A 280 -0.21 -7.03 -4.20
C VAL A 280 0.08 -8.51 -3.94
N PRO A 281 1.29 -9.02 -4.25
CA PRO A 281 1.63 -10.45 -4.16
C PRO A 281 1.33 -11.08 -2.80
N ASP A 282 1.62 -10.39 -1.70
CA ASP A 282 1.34 -10.89 -0.35
C ASP A 282 -0.17 -11.07 -0.11
N ALA A 283 -0.98 -10.15 -0.64
CA ALA A 283 -2.44 -10.26 -0.61
C ALA A 283 -2.95 -11.36 -1.55
N VAL A 284 -2.28 -11.63 -2.68
CA VAL A 284 -2.60 -12.78 -3.54
C VAL A 284 -2.37 -14.09 -2.80
N ALA A 285 -1.22 -14.25 -2.13
CA ALA A 285 -0.92 -15.44 -1.36
C ALA A 285 -1.94 -15.66 -0.22
N LEU A 286 -2.33 -14.58 0.45
CA LEU A 286 -3.45 -14.58 1.40
C LEU A 286 -4.77 -14.97 0.76
N GLY A 287 -5.08 -14.47 -0.43
CA GLY A 287 -6.26 -14.81 -1.20
C GLY A 287 -6.32 -16.30 -1.55
N ILE A 288 -5.21 -16.87 -2.02
CA ILE A 288 -5.09 -18.31 -2.29
C ILE A 288 -5.26 -19.11 -0.99
N ALA A 289 -4.62 -18.71 0.11
CA ALA A 289 -4.80 -19.40 1.40
C ALA A 289 -6.26 -19.30 1.89
N ALA A 290 -6.93 -18.18 1.69
CA ALA A 290 -8.32 -18.00 2.08
C ALA A 290 -9.28 -18.81 1.21
N TRP A 291 -9.10 -18.81 -0.11
CA TRP A 291 -10.10 -19.30 -1.07
C TRP A 291 -9.78 -20.65 -1.69
N CYS A 292 -8.52 -21.10 -1.65
CA CYS A 292 -8.09 -22.43 -2.10
C CYS A 292 -7.80 -23.39 -0.96
N TRP A 293 -7.29 -22.90 0.17
CA TRP A 293 -7.02 -23.74 1.34
C TRP A 293 -8.22 -23.80 2.29
N ARG A 294 -8.75 -22.67 2.74
CA ARG A 294 -9.72 -22.63 3.86
C ARG A 294 -11.19 -22.63 3.45
N ASN A 295 -11.62 -21.64 2.67
CA ASN A 295 -13.03 -21.46 2.33
C ASN A 295 -13.48 -22.45 1.26
N ASN A 296 -14.71 -22.96 1.40
CA ASN A 296 -15.30 -23.95 0.47
C ASN A 296 -14.48 -25.24 0.31
N THR A 297 -13.63 -25.56 1.29
CA THR A 297 -12.91 -26.84 1.38
C THR A 297 -13.32 -27.59 2.64
N ALA A 298 -12.85 -28.83 2.75
CA ALA A 298 -13.07 -29.63 3.94
C ALA A 298 -12.22 -29.18 5.16
N VAL A 299 -11.32 -28.20 5.01
CA VAL A 299 -10.54 -27.66 6.14
C VAL A 299 -11.44 -27.08 7.23
N GLU A 300 -12.47 -26.32 6.83
CA GLU A 300 -13.47 -25.78 7.78
C GLU A 300 -14.37 -26.87 8.36
N ALA A 301 -14.67 -27.93 7.58
CA ALA A 301 -15.49 -29.04 8.06
C ALA A 301 -14.76 -29.92 9.09
N TRP A 302 -13.45 -30.13 8.88
CA TRP A 302 -12.56 -30.91 9.76
C TRP A 302 -11.80 -30.01 10.76
N HIS A 303 -12.37 -28.86 11.11
CA HIS A 303 -11.79 -27.82 11.98
C HIS A 303 -10.92 -28.39 13.12
N LEU A 304 -9.70 -27.86 13.27
CA LEU A 304 -8.75 -28.36 14.25
C LEU A 304 -9.15 -28.01 15.70
N PRO A 305 -8.62 -28.71 16.72
CA PRO A 305 -9.09 -28.62 18.10
C PRO A 305 -8.91 -27.26 18.80
N SER A 306 -8.07 -26.36 18.28
CA SER A 306 -7.85 -25.03 18.85
C SER A 306 -7.66 -23.97 17.78
N ASP A 307 -8.03 -22.73 18.12
CA ASP A 307 -7.83 -21.58 17.23
C ASP A 307 -6.35 -21.27 16.99
N VAL A 308 -5.49 -21.54 17.99
CA VAL A 308 -4.03 -21.44 17.87
C VAL A 308 -3.53 -22.40 16.79
N LEU A 309 -3.97 -23.66 16.81
CA LEU A 309 -3.53 -24.66 15.83
C LEU A 309 -4.09 -24.34 14.44
N MET A 310 -5.35 -23.89 14.36
CA MET A 310 -5.92 -23.38 13.10
C MET A 310 -5.14 -22.18 12.57
N ALA A 311 -4.76 -21.22 13.41
CA ALA A 311 -3.96 -20.07 13.01
C ALA A 311 -2.59 -20.50 12.46
N ARG A 312 -1.89 -21.42 13.13
CA ARG A 312 -0.59 -21.96 12.66
C ARG A 312 -0.70 -22.63 11.30
N VAL A 313 -1.72 -23.46 11.10
CA VAL A 313 -1.92 -24.15 9.83
C VAL A 313 -2.26 -23.17 8.71
N ASN A 314 -3.03 -22.11 8.99
CA ASN A 314 -3.29 -21.06 8.00
C ASN A 314 -2.04 -20.21 7.69
N ILE A 315 -1.24 -19.83 8.70
CA ILE A 315 0.05 -19.15 8.51
C ILE A 315 0.94 -19.98 7.61
N ALA A 316 1.07 -21.27 7.93
CA ALA A 316 1.92 -22.18 7.19
C ALA A 316 1.39 -22.38 5.75
N ALA A 317 0.07 -22.41 5.53
CA ALA A 317 -0.52 -22.46 4.19
C ALA A 317 -0.18 -21.20 3.39
N THR A 318 -0.31 -20.00 3.98
CA THR A 318 0.11 -18.75 3.33
C THR A 318 1.60 -18.77 3.00
N ARG A 319 2.47 -19.18 3.93
CA ARG A 319 3.92 -19.33 3.68
C ARG A 319 4.24 -20.30 2.56
N ALA A 320 3.50 -21.40 2.44
CA ALA A 320 3.69 -22.39 1.40
C ALA A 320 3.31 -21.84 0.01
N VAL A 321 2.38 -20.89 -0.06
CA VAL A 321 1.94 -20.26 -1.31
C VAL A 321 2.85 -19.11 -1.76
N MET A 322 3.34 -18.28 -0.83
CA MET A 322 4.08 -17.05 -1.16
C MET A 322 5.21 -17.21 -2.20
N PRO A 323 6.05 -18.28 -2.17
CA PRO A 323 7.11 -18.47 -3.16
C PRO A 323 6.62 -18.77 -4.59
N HIS A 324 5.32 -19.00 -4.77
CA HIS A 324 4.69 -19.39 -6.03
C HIS A 324 3.82 -18.28 -6.63
N VAL A 325 3.91 -17.07 -6.07
CA VAL A 325 3.24 -15.87 -6.57
C VAL A 325 4.29 -14.91 -7.07
N ASP A 326 4.25 -14.59 -8.37
CA ASP A 326 5.11 -13.61 -9.00
C ASP A 326 4.26 -12.50 -9.65
N PRO A 327 4.54 -11.21 -9.39
CA PRO A 327 3.76 -10.12 -9.95
C PRO A 327 3.86 -9.97 -11.48
N VAL A 328 4.85 -10.60 -12.11
CA VAL A 328 5.10 -10.57 -13.56
C VAL A 328 4.67 -11.88 -14.23
N GLU A 329 5.08 -13.02 -13.68
CA GLU A 329 4.83 -14.35 -14.27
C GLU A 329 3.45 -14.92 -13.89
N GLY A 330 2.81 -14.43 -12.83
CA GLY A 330 1.53 -14.95 -12.33
C GLY A 330 1.71 -15.96 -11.20
N VAL A 331 0.80 -16.93 -11.11
CA VAL A 331 0.81 -17.95 -10.05
C VAL A 331 1.26 -19.29 -10.63
N ASP A 332 2.26 -19.92 -10.02
CA ASP A 332 2.62 -21.32 -10.31
C ASP A 332 1.60 -22.26 -9.64
N TRP A 333 0.46 -22.47 -10.30
CA TRP A 333 -0.64 -23.27 -9.77
C TRP A 333 -0.27 -24.73 -9.50
N ASP A 334 0.63 -25.31 -10.29
CA ASP A 334 1.06 -26.69 -10.10
C ASP A 334 1.92 -26.81 -8.83
N ALA A 335 2.81 -25.84 -8.59
CA ALA A 335 3.58 -25.78 -7.36
C ALA A 335 2.69 -25.48 -6.14
N VAL A 336 1.70 -24.59 -6.26
CA VAL A 336 0.71 -24.33 -5.20
C VAL A 336 -0.07 -25.60 -4.85
N GLU A 337 -0.56 -26.35 -5.84
CA GLU A 337 -1.26 -27.62 -5.58
C GLU A 337 -0.35 -28.60 -4.86
N ALA A 338 0.90 -28.76 -5.34
CA ALA A 338 1.88 -29.65 -4.72
C ALA A 338 2.18 -29.26 -3.27
N ALA A 339 2.39 -27.97 -3.00
CA ALA A 339 2.71 -27.45 -1.68
C ALA A 339 1.56 -27.63 -0.67
N LEU A 340 0.32 -27.26 -1.05
CA LEU A 340 -0.84 -27.35 -0.16
C LEU A 340 -1.36 -28.77 0.04
N THR A 341 -0.98 -29.72 -0.82
CA THR A 341 -1.44 -31.11 -0.75
C THR A 341 -0.34 -32.11 -0.35
N ASP A 342 0.86 -31.62 0.01
CA ASP A 342 1.98 -32.45 0.43
C ASP A 342 1.66 -33.14 1.77
N PRO A 343 1.56 -34.49 1.81
CA PRO A 343 1.32 -35.21 3.05
C PRO A 343 2.50 -35.13 4.04
N ALA A 344 3.71 -34.77 3.58
CA ALA A 344 4.91 -34.60 4.39
C ALA A 344 5.11 -33.16 4.89
N TRP A 345 4.18 -32.25 4.57
CA TRP A 345 4.23 -30.87 5.05
C TRP A 345 4.21 -30.82 6.59
N THR A 346 5.23 -30.16 7.15
CA THR A 346 5.45 -30.04 8.59
C THR A 346 5.35 -28.60 9.06
N LEU A 347 4.69 -28.39 10.19
CA LEU A 347 4.72 -27.13 10.92
C LEU A 347 6.09 -26.95 11.59
N PRO A 348 6.48 -25.72 11.99
CA PRO A 348 7.73 -25.48 12.71
C PRO A 348 7.87 -26.26 14.03
N THR A 349 6.75 -26.65 14.63
CA THR A 349 6.69 -27.51 15.82
C THR A 349 7.03 -28.99 15.54
N GLY A 350 7.24 -29.35 14.27
CA GLY A 350 7.47 -30.72 13.81
C GLY A 350 6.19 -31.53 13.55
N ALA A 351 5.01 -30.98 13.84
CA ALA A 351 3.75 -31.64 13.57
C ALA A 351 3.48 -31.73 12.06
N VAL A 352 3.09 -32.91 11.56
CA VAL A 352 2.74 -33.12 10.15
C VAL A 352 1.29 -32.73 9.94
N VAL A 353 1.00 -31.85 8.97
CA VAL A 353 -0.37 -31.31 8.78
C VAL A 353 -1.38 -32.41 8.43
N SER A 354 -0.97 -33.39 7.62
CA SER A 354 -1.84 -34.54 7.30
C SER A 354 -2.23 -35.35 8.53
N GLU A 355 -1.34 -35.48 9.52
CA GLU A 355 -1.62 -36.17 10.78
C GLU A 355 -2.57 -35.36 11.68
N LEU A 356 -2.50 -34.02 11.63
CA LEU A 356 -3.41 -33.14 12.37
C LEU A 356 -4.87 -33.32 11.94
N PHE A 357 -5.11 -33.53 10.65
CA PHE A 357 -6.45 -33.81 10.11
C PHE A 357 -6.85 -35.29 10.18
N GLY A 358 -5.90 -36.20 10.47
CA GLY A 358 -6.17 -37.63 10.66
C GLY A 358 -6.96 -38.26 9.51
N GLU A 359 -8.11 -38.87 9.83
CA GLU A 359 -8.99 -39.50 8.83
C GLU A 359 -9.64 -38.52 7.85
N GLY A 360 -9.66 -37.22 8.18
CA GLY A 360 -10.18 -36.16 7.32
C GLY A 360 -9.22 -35.72 6.21
N TRP A 361 -7.93 -36.02 6.34
CA TRP A 361 -6.90 -35.57 5.39
C TRP A 361 -7.19 -35.91 3.91
N PRO A 362 -7.65 -37.13 3.55
CA PRO A 362 -7.98 -37.45 2.16
C PRO A 362 -9.03 -36.50 1.55
N GLU A 363 -10.02 -36.07 2.33
CA GLU A 363 -11.06 -35.14 1.87
C GLU A 363 -10.54 -33.70 1.80
N VAL A 364 -9.78 -33.25 2.81
CA VAL A 364 -9.09 -31.97 2.81
C VAL A 364 -8.23 -31.84 1.56
N ARG A 365 -7.33 -32.80 1.34
CA ARG A 365 -6.44 -32.83 0.18
C ARG A 365 -7.21 -32.77 -1.14
N ARG A 366 -8.30 -33.54 -1.28
CA ARG A 366 -9.12 -33.57 -2.49
C ARG A 366 -9.77 -32.21 -2.74
N THR A 367 -10.43 -31.63 -1.74
CA THR A 367 -11.18 -30.37 -1.90
C THR A 367 -10.26 -29.16 -2.11
N VAL A 368 -9.08 -29.13 -1.46
CA VAL A 368 -8.05 -28.11 -1.70
C VAL A 368 -7.54 -28.21 -3.15
N ALA A 369 -7.19 -29.42 -3.63
CA ALA A 369 -6.77 -29.61 -5.01
C ALA A 369 -7.86 -29.19 -6.03
N GLU A 370 -9.13 -29.48 -5.73
CA GLU A 370 -10.26 -29.04 -6.57
C GLU A 370 -10.35 -27.51 -6.64
N GLN A 371 -10.19 -26.78 -5.54
CA GLN A 371 -10.20 -25.31 -5.55
C GLN A 371 -8.98 -24.74 -6.29
N VAL A 372 -7.78 -25.28 -6.07
CA VAL A 372 -6.56 -24.84 -6.77
C VAL A 372 -6.72 -25.04 -8.29
N ARG A 373 -7.23 -26.18 -8.74
CA ARG A 373 -7.48 -26.44 -10.16
C ARG A 373 -8.58 -25.57 -10.74
N ALA A 374 -9.61 -25.24 -9.95
CA ALA A 374 -10.65 -24.32 -10.39
C ALA A 374 -10.09 -22.92 -10.65
N TRP A 375 -9.22 -22.42 -9.77
CA TRP A 375 -8.53 -21.15 -9.96
C TRP A 375 -7.50 -21.19 -11.09
N LYS A 376 -6.75 -22.28 -11.24
CA LYS A 376 -5.88 -22.51 -12.41
C LYS A 376 -6.65 -22.39 -13.72
N ARG A 377 -7.82 -23.02 -13.82
CA ARG A 377 -8.68 -22.91 -15.01
C ARG A 377 -9.21 -21.48 -15.21
N ILE A 378 -9.62 -20.80 -14.14
CA ILE A 378 -10.03 -19.38 -14.23
C ILE A 378 -8.89 -18.54 -14.79
N ASP A 379 -7.68 -18.76 -14.28
CA ASP A 379 -6.47 -18.08 -14.69
C ASP A 379 -6.11 -18.34 -16.16
N GLU A 380 -5.96 -19.60 -16.54
CA GLU A 380 -5.49 -19.99 -17.87
C GLU A 380 -6.56 -19.80 -18.96
N GLU A 381 -7.84 -20.04 -18.64
CA GLU A 381 -8.92 -20.12 -19.63
C GLU A 381 -9.90 -18.95 -19.60
N LEU A 382 -10.06 -18.22 -18.49
CA LEU A 382 -11.11 -17.20 -18.36
C LEU A 382 -10.61 -15.76 -18.31
N VAL A 383 -9.65 -15.44 -17.44
CA VAL A 383 -9.30 -14.05 -17.14
C VAL A 383 -7.81 -13.72 -17.32
N GLY A 384 -6.92 -14.70 -17.37
CA GLY A 384 -5.48 -14.47 -17.51
C GLY A 384 -4.77 -14.08 -16.20
N PRO A 385 -3.43 -14.16 -16.18
CA PRO A 385 -2.60 -14.01 -14.98
C PRO A 385 -2.79 -12.69 -14.26
N GLU A 386 -2.75 -11.57 -14.98
CA GLU A 386 -2.86 -10.25 -14.35
C GLU A 386 -4.22 -10.06 -13.64
N ALA A 387 -5.33 -10.39 -14.32
CA ALA A 387 -6.65 -10.25 -13.75
C ALA A 387 -6.85 -11.21 -12.57
N THR A 388 -6.31 -12.43 -12.63
CA THR A 388 -6.32 -13.37 -11.51
C THR A 388 -5.60 -12.84 -10.28
N LEU A 389 -4.39 -12.28 -10.44
CA LEU A 389 -3.64 -11.68 -9.34
C LEU A 389 -4.43 -10.54 -8.68
N ARG A 390 -5.06 -9.67 -9.46
CA ARG A 390 -5.89 -8.56 -8.91
C ARG A 390 -7.14 -9.08 -8.20
N LEU A 391 -7.81 -10.08 -8.77
CA LEU A 391 -8.97 -10.73 -8.13
C LEU A 391 -8.60 -11.40 -6.81
N LEU A 392 -7.47 -12.09 -6.75
CA LEU A 392 -6.97 -12.74 -5.52
C LEU A 392 -6.45 -11.71 -4.51
N THR A 393 -5.90 -10.58 -4.96
CA THR A 393 -5.54 -9.45 -4.08
C THR A 393 -6.79 -8.94 -3.34
N ILE A 394 -7.91 -8.75 -4.04
CA ILE A 394 -9.20 -8.39 -3.41
C ILE A 394 -9.63 -9.48 -2.42
N GLY A 395 -9.51 -10.75 -2.80
CA GLY A 395 -9.86 -11.89 -1.96
C GLY A 395 -9.01 -12.06 -0.70
N GLY A 396 -7.73 -11.70 -0.76
CA GLY A 396 -6.84 -11.68 0.39
C GLY A 396 -6.96 -10.42 1.24
N SER A 397 -7.66 -9.40 0.73
CA SER A 397 -7.84 -8.12 1.38
C SER A 397 -9.25 -7.96 1.95
N THR A 398 -9.92 -9.05 2.33
CA THR A 398 -11.31 -9.02 2.78
C THR A 398 -11.46 -8.67 4.26
N GLY A 399 -12.67 -8.29 4.67
CA GLY A 399 -13.01 -8.17 6.10
C GLY A 399 -12.78 -9.48 6.90
N TYR A 400 -12.81 -10.63 6.22
CA TYR A 400 -12.52 -11.94 6.78
C TYR A 400 -11.02 -12.18 6.99
N THR A 401 -10.17 -11.82 6.02
CA THR A 401 -8.71 -12.02 6.10
C THR A 401 -7.96 -10.93 6.86
N ARG A 402 -8.63 -9.83 7.25
CA ARG A 402 -8.01 -8.66 7.92
C ARG A 402 -7.22 -8.94 9.22
N HIS A 403 -7.38 -10.12 9.82
CA HIS A 403 -6.70 -10.55 11.04
C HIS A 403 -5.68 -11.68 10.79
N TRP A 404 -5.43 -12.00 9.52
CA TRP A 404 -4.51 -13.07 9.13
C TRP A 404 -3.10 -12.54 9.01
N TRP A 405 -2.15 -13.42 9.30
CA TRP A 405 -0.73 -13.18 9.03
C TRP A 405 -0.46 -13.19 7.52
N GLY A 406 0.54 -12.43 7.07
CA GLY A 406 0.87 -12.25 5.66
C GLY A 406 0.38 -10.95 5.06
N GLN A 407 -0.30 -10.09 5.84
CA GLN A 407 -0.60 -8.71 5.45
C GLN A 407 0.67 -7.86 5.54
N GLY A 408 0.88 -6.92 4.63
CA GLY A 408 2.01 -6.00 4.64
C GLY A 408 2.06 -5.11 5.88
N ARG A 409 0.92 -4.93 6.56
CA ARG A 409 0.83 -4.21 7.85
C ARG A 409 0.85 -5.11 9.09
N TRP A 410 1.18 -6.40 8.97
CA TRP A 410 1.11 -7.35 10.09
C TRP A 410 1.86 -6.89 11.34
N THR A 411 3.10 -6.41 11.18
CA THR A 411 3.91 -5.88 12.30
C THR A 411 3.24 -4.67 12.95
N ALA A 412 2.65 -3.77 12.16
CA ALA A 412 1.92 -2.62 12.67
C ALA A 412 0.66 -3.02 13.46
N ILE A 413 -0.07 -4.04 12.99
CA ILE A 413 -1.21 -4.62 13.73
C ILE A 413 -0.73 -5.14 15.08
N CYS A 414 0.32 -5.96 15.10
CA CYS A 414 0.87 -6.54 16.33
C CYS A 414 1.37 -5.45 17.29
N ARG A 415 2.12 -4.46 16.78
CA ARG A 415 2.61 -3.32 17.55
C ARG A 415 1.46 -2.55 18.21
N ARG A 416 0.38 -2.29 17.47
CA ARG A 416 -0.80 -1.60 18.00
C ARG A 416 -1.47 -2.40 19.13
N ILE A 417 -1.71 -3.70 18.90
CA ILE A 417 -2.31 -4.59 19.91
C ILE A 417 -1.47 -4.63 21.19
N VAL A 418 -0.15 -4.81 21.06
CA VAL A 418 0.77 -4.85 22.21
C VAL A 418 0.80 -3.51 22.94
N THR A 419 0.84 -2.40 22.21
CA THR A 419 0.82 -1.05 22.80
C THR A 419 -0.46 -0.81 23.60
N ASP A 420 -1.61 -1.11 23.01
CA ASP A 420 -2.91 -0.91 23.65
C ASP A 420 -3.04 -1.81 24.89
N ALA A 421 -2.54 -3.06 24.85
CA ALA A 421 -2.49 -3.96 26.00
C ALA A 421 -1.63 -3.40 27.16
N VAL A 422 -0.43 -2.91 26.86
CA VAL A 422 0.47 -2.31 27.85
C VAL A 422 -0.15 -1.08 28.49
N GLN A 423 -0.78 -0.21 27.69
CA GLN A 423 -1.48 0.98 28.19
C GLN A 423 -2.66 0.63 29.09
N ALA A 424 -3.36 -0.46 28.80
CA ALA A 424 -4.45 -0.98 29.63
C ALA A 424 -3.96 -1.77 30.86
N GLY A 425 -2.65 -1.96 31.03
CA GLY A 425 -2.08 -2.72 32.14
C GLY A 425 -2.29 -4.23 32.05
N ILE A 426 -2.55 -4.76 30.84
CA ILE A 426 -2.67 -6.19 30.60
C ILE A 426 -1.28 -6.83 30.63
N PRO A 427 -1.04 -7.87 31.45
CA PRO A 427 0.24 -8.54 31.48
C PRO A 427 0.60 -9.15 30.12
N LEU A 428 1.84 -8.93 29.68
CA LEU A 428 2.40 -9.60 28.51
C LEU A 428 2.60 -11.10 28.82
N PRO A 429 2.49 -11.99 27.82
CA PRO A 429 2.73 -13.42 28.01
C PRO A 429 4.21 -13.67 28.31
N GLN A 430 4.53 -14.72 29.06
CA GLN A 430 5.92 -15.14 29.22
C GLN A 430 6.53 -15.54 27.87
N PRO A 431 7.82 -15.27 27.61
CA PRO A 431 8.81 -14.60 28.48
C PRO A 431 8.82 -13.06 28.36
N TYR A 432 7.83 -12.46 27.69
CA TYR A 432 7.80 -11.03 27.36
C TYR A 432 7.38 -10.12 28.52
N ASP A 433 6.82 -10.70 29.58
CA ASP A 433 6.70 -10.06 30.89
C ASP A 433 8.05 -9.52 31.42
N SER A 434 9.16 -10.17 31.04
CA SER A 434 10.52 -9.78 31.39
C SER A 434 11.30 -9.16 30.23
N ARG A 435 11.13 -9.66 29.00
CA ARG A 435 11.83 -9.15 27.79
C ARG A 435 11.27 -7.83 27.26
N GLY A 436 10.02 -7.51 27.60
CA GLY A 436 9.35 -6.27 27.20
C GLY A 436 8.59 -6.34 25.87
N PRO A 437 7.78 -5.32 25.58
CA PRO A 437 6.87 -5.28 24.43
C PRO A 437 7.57 -5.27 23.07
N GLU A 438 8.70 -4.57 22.94
CA GLU A 438 9.44 -4.51 21.66
C GLU A 438 9.98 -5.88 21.24
N ALA A 439 10.41 -6.70 22.21
CA ALA A 439 10.82 -8.07 21.93
C ALA A 439 9.63 -8.93 21.46
N LEU A 440 8.44 -8.70 22.01
CA LEU A 440 7.23 -9.40 21.58
C LEU A 440 6.84 -9.00 20.16
N VAL A 441 6.82 -7.70 19.84
CA VAL A 441 6.49 -7.21 18.50
C VAL A 441 7.44 -7.77 17.45
N LYS A 442 8.75 -7.82 17.75
CA LYS A 442 9.74 -8.40 16.86
C LYS A 442 9.48 -9.89 16.61
N ASP A 443 9.31 -10.67 17.66
CA ASP A 443 9.13 -12.12 17.53
C ASP A 443 7.76 -12.46 16.92
N LEU A 444 6.78 -11.55 16.99
CA LEU A 444 5.46 -11.65 16.32
C LEU A 444 5.51 -11.49 14.79
N ALA A 445 6.64 -11.12 14.19
CA ALA A 445 6.81 -11.19 12.73
C ALA A 445 6.66 -12.63 12.21
N ASP A 446 7.08 -13.61 13.01
CA ASP A 446 7.01 -15.05 12.73
C ASP A 446 6.17 -15.78 13.82
N PRO A 447 4.86 -15.52 13.90
CA PRO A 447 4.01 -15.97 15.00
C PRO A 447 3.89 -17.50 15.09
N ASP A 448 4.13 -18.21 13.99
CA ASP A 448 4.15 -19.67 13.92
C ASP A 448 5.37 -20.32 14.58
N LEU A 449 6.39 -19.54 14.96
CA LEU A 449 7.55 -19.98 15.74
C LEU A 449 7.38 -19.79 17.25
N LEU A 450 6.35 -19.06 17.68
CA LEU A 450 6.11 -18.76 19.09
C LEU A 450 5.47 -19.93 19.83
N ASP A 451 5.53 -19.93 21.15
CA ASP A 451 4.78 -20.87 21.99
C ASP A 451 3.27 -20.64 21.90
N ASP A 452 2.47 -21.69 22.08
CA ASP A 452 1.00 -21.65 21.92
C ASP A 452 0.34 -20.60 22.82
N HIS A 453 0.79 -20.42 24.06
CA HIS A 453 0.20 -19.43 24.97
C HIS A 453 0.48 -17.98 24.57
N VAL A 454 1.56 -17.72 23.83
CA VAL A 454 1.87 -16.39 23.28
C VAL A 454 0.93 -16.09 22.12
N LEU A 455 0.74 -17.07 21.23
CA LEU A 455 -0.18 -16.94 20.10
C LEU A 455 -1.64 -16.86 20.57
N GLU A 456 -2.02 -17.63 21.60
CA GLU A 456 -3.32 -17.54 22.26
C GLU A 456 -3.57 -16.13 22.82
N TRP A 457 -2.58 -15.57 23.53
CA TRP A 457 -2.66 -14.20 24.05
C TRP A 457 -2.87 -13.16 22.94
N LEU A 458 -2.23 -13.34 21.78
CA LEU A 458 -2.39 -12.44 20.64
C LEU A 458 -3.79 -12.56 20.02
N ILE A 459 -4.29 -13.79 19.85
CA ILE A 459 -5.59 -14.06 19.20
C ILE A 459 -6.75 -13.62 20.09
N ASP A 460 -6.76 -14.10 21.33
CA ASP A 460 -7.81 -13.94 22.32
C ASP A 460 -7.23 -13.43 23.65
N MET A 461 -6.74 -12.19 23.63
CA MET A 461 -6.15 -11.53 24.79
C MET A 461 -7.01 -11.71 26.07
N PRO A 462 -6.39 -12.06 27.21
CA PRO A 462 -7.11 -12.25 28.46
C PRO A 462 -7.91 -11.01 28.85
N ASP A 463 -9.09 -11.22 29.44
CA ASP A 463 -10.03 -10.18 29.88
C ASP A 463 -10.68 -9.30 28.77
N ALA A 464 -10.61 -9.72 27.50
CA ALA A 464 -11.27 -9.06 26.34
C ALA A 464 -12.80 -8.83 26.47
N GLY A 465 -13.43 -9.38 27.52
CA GLY A 465 -14.85 -9.24 27.83
C GLY A 465 -15.25 -7.93 28.54
N VAL A 466 -14.32 -7.18 29.14
CA VAL A 466 -14.64 -6.04 30.02
C VAL A 466 -14.15 -4.70 29.44
N GLY A 467 -14.66 -4.31 28.26
CA GLY A 467 -14.45 -2.97 27.70
C GLY A 467 -13.00 -2.52 27.42
N GLY A 468 -12.01 -3.40 27.63
CA GLY A 468 -10.59 -3.18 27.35
C GLY A 468 -10.18 -3.57 25.92
N PRO A 469 -8.90 -3.36 25.57
CA PRO A 469 -8.36 -3.78 24.28
C PRO A 469 -8.50 -5.29 24.10
N ARG A 470 -8.66 -5.73 22.85
CA ARG A 470 -8.94 -7.14 22.50
C ARG A 470 -7.76 -7.71 21.70
N GLY A 471 -7.71 -9.04 21.58
CA GLY A 471 -6.77 -9.69 20.65
C GLY A 471 -7.17 -9.53 19.17
N LEU A 472 -6.36 -10.08 18.27
CA LEU A 472 -6.51 -10.02 16.81
C LEU A 472 -7.95 -10.23 16.33
N ARG A 473 -8.66 -11.20 16.92
CA ARG A 473 -10.02 -11.56 16.47
C ARG A 473 -10.99 -10.39 16.54
N LEU A 474 -10.82 -9.51 17.53
CA LEU A 474 -11.83 -8.50 17.88
C LEU A 474 -11.24 -7.07 18.01
N HIS A 475 -9.95 -6.86 17.75
CA HIS A 475 -9.31 -5.54 17.82
C HIS A 475 -9.51 -4.73 16.53
N LYS A 476 -10.68 -4.12 16.39
CA LYS A 476 -11.09 -3.43 15.16
C LYS A 476 -10.14 -2.29 14.77
N GLU A 477 -9.62 -1.55 15.74
CA GLU A 477 -8.75 -0.38 15.52
C GLU A 477 -7.41 -0.79 14.92
N ALA A 478 -6.85 -1.93 15.33
CA ALA A 478 -5.61 -2.45 14.76
C ALA A 478 -5.87 -3.18 13.44
N THR A 479 -6.89 -4.06 13.39
CA THR A 479 -7.07 -4.97 12.25
C THR A 479 -7.91 -4.38 11.12
N THR A 480 -8.52 -3.20 11.23
CA THR A 480 -9.25 -2.59 10.10
C THR A 480 -8.25 -1.82 9.22
N PRO A 481 -8.12 -2.14 7.92
CA PRO A 481 -7.21 -1.42 7.05
C PRO A 481 -7.57 0.07 6.95
N PRO A 482 -6.58 0.97 6.83
CA PRO A 482 -6.86 2.38 6.58
C PRO A 482 -7.72 2.57 5.32
N VAL A 483 -8.76 3.39 5.41
CA VAL A 483 -9.61 3.76 4.26
C VAL A 483 -9.33 5.20 3.89
N ARG A 484 -8.94 5.44 2.63
CA ARG A 484 -8.66 6.77 2.09
C ARG A 484 -9.95 7.44 1.63
N THR A 485 -10.16 8.66 2.09
CA THR A 485 -11.29 9.47 1.61
C THR A 485 -10.82 10.30 0.42
N VAL A 486 -11.43 10.10 -0.74
CA VAL A 486 -11.04 10.75 -2.00
C VAL A 486 -12.15 11.70 -2.45
N CYS A 487 -11.78 12.89 -2.91
CA CYS A 487 -12.72 13.91 -3.39
C CYS A 487 -12.54 14.12 -4.89
N PHE A 488 -13.60 13.91 -5.66
CA PHE A 488 -13.63 14.26 -7.08
C PHE A 488 -14.63 15.39 -7.29
N TYR A 489 -14.12 16.59 -7.58
CA TYR A 489 -14.94 17.74 -7.88
C TYR A 489 -15.27 17.71 -9.38
N SER A 490 -16.56 17.70 -9.71
CA SER A 490 -17.01 17.94 -11.08
C SER A 490 -16.79 19.42 -11.41
N ASP A 491 -16.01 19.72 -12.45
CA ASP A 491 -15.89 21.06 -13.03
C ASP A 491 -17.22 21.60 -13.61
#